data_AF-A0A0F9F8I2-F1
#
_entry.id   AF-A0A0F9F8I2-F1
#
_cell.length_a   1.000
_cell.length_b   1.000
_cell.length_c   1.000
_cell.angle_alpha   90.00
_cell.angle_beta   90.00
_cell.angle_gamma   90.00
#
_symmetry.space_group_name_H-M   'P 1'
#
loop_
_entity.id
_entity.type
_entity.pdbx_description
1 polymer ?
#
loop_
_entity_poly.entity_id
_entity_poly.type
_entity_poly.pdbx_seq_one_letter_code
_entity_poly.pdbx_strand_id
1 'polypeptide(L)'
;DTKNPDYMCITPLVNAKARGKWANYWIQRQQPLDKVADIMGKLWAQWQRRRQPLPQAQPMPNYLTLRGQPDYRPQRGIYMLGRGLGNMLMAVPAIKALARATGNQVEVTGSKAHNKSFLSLLKDERYVKSVSSGNAKDAKDAVIGGAALNYPAAIAQEKFGREADRIDIAKVRNMTSHESEQDAQAARNLGYEGPLPSGRIYCAPPPSDLPPSYVAVCMECAPRWAAGKKREYPYWEKFAQQWTGPPLVFVGKEEVPWAKDHGIDRLGDHALPVVASIIGGADAFVGIDCGLSHVAGAVGVPSLVLYGPTTSYHTGPYVGALTTLDGRHPCRSCFGRPEWESCQAPKCMSSIRPEKVVEALSRILWRRGRPLEAETAREQMRGRWYQTMAADRQPSQWPQELDALWSQVAEIQAEHVMELGVKRGGWMYVMAPAFRPGAHLIGVDLELRTVGRNGLKGALQTEGFEVDLIEGDCHTPETVEAVHAALNGAKLDILHIDDDHRLDTCLDSWRTYKPLVRSGGLVILHDAFKTSASDKKGDAVKEAIDALKDEEGTKVLRWRWIHRMRNNGSAGPGIAIAEIA
;
A
#
# COMPACT_ATOMS: atom_id res chain seq x y z
N ASP A 1 -2.99 7.20 56.00
CA ASP A 1 -1.92 7.01 57.00
C ASP A 1 -0.59 6.89 56.26
N THR A 2 0.36 7.79 56.51
CA THR A 2 1.62 7.94 55.75
C THR A 2 2.80 7.22 56.41
N LYS A 3 2.57 6.40 57.43
CA LYS A 3 3.63 5.73 58.21
C LYS A 3 3.81 4.23 57.89
N ASN A 4 3.06 3.69 56.92
CA ASN A 4 3.23 2.31 56.49
C ASN A 4 4.12 2.24 55.22
N PRO A 5 5.34 1.66 55.29
CA PRO A 5 6.27 1.58 54.16
C PRO A 5 5.75 0.73 52.98
N ASP A 6 4.78 -0.17 53.20
CA ASP A 6 4.14 -0.95 52.13
C ASP A 6 3.17 -0.11 51.28
N TYR A 7 2.83 1.11 51.72
CA TYR A 7 1.94 2.04 51.01
C TYR A 7 2.69 3.24 50.40
N MET A 8 4.03 3.18 50.31
CA MET A 8 4.80 4.21 49.65
C MET A 8 4.82 4.03 48.12
N CYS A 9 4.20 5.03 47.47
CA CYS A 9 4.56 5.60 46.16
C CYS A 9 3.84 5.09 44.91
N ILE A 10 2.52 5.30 44.85
CA ILE A 10 1.75 5.40 43.59
C ILE A 10 1.64 6.88 43.12
N THR A 11 2.23 7.80 43.88
CA THR A 11 2.14 9.27 43.72
C THR A 11 2.49 9.81 42.33
N PRO A 12 3.39 9.19 41.51
CA PRO A 12 3.67 9.65 40.15
C PRO A 12 2.64 9.20 39.09
N LEU A 13 1.78 8.22 39.39
CA LEU A 13 0.98 7.51 38.36
C LEU A 13 -0.38 8.15 38.04
N VAL A 14 -0.81 9.14 38.82
CA VAL A 14 -2.11 9.78 38.65
C VAL A 14 -1.97 11.29 38.85
N ASN A 15 -2.24 12.07 37.80
CA ASN A 15 -2.36 13.54 37.88
C ASN A 15 -3.27 13.92 39.06
N ALA A 16 -2.90 14.96 39.84
CA ALA A 16 -3.64 15.41 41.03
C ALA A 16 -5.16 15.60 40.83
N LYS A 17 -5.58 16.03 39.62
CA LYS A 17 -6.99 16.20 39.23
C LYS A 17 -7.73 14.87 39.05
N ALA A 18 -7.03 13.81 38.65
CA ALA A 18 -7.59 12.47 38.54
C ALA A 18 -7.65 11.77 39.92
N ARG A 19 -6.76 12.10 40.86
CA ARG A 19 -6.81 11.59 42.24
C ARG A 19 -8.11 11.99 42.96
N GLY A 20 -8.52 13.25 42.85
CA GLY A 20 -9.77 13.72 43.43
C GLY A 20 -11.02 13.06 42.83
N LYS A 21 -11.06 12.83 41.52
CA LYS A 21 -12.18 12.17 40.85
C LYS A 21 -12.29 10.68 41.16
N TRP A 22 -11.16 9.98 41.22
CA TRP A 22 -11.12 8.57 41.57
C TRP A 22 -11.45 8.36 43.04
N ALA A 23 -10.87 9.15 43.94
CA ALA A 23 -11.22 9.12 45.36
C ALA A 23 -12.73 9.36 45.57
N ASN A 24 -13.31 10.37 44.93
CA ASN A 24 -14.76 10.62 45.00
C ASN A 24 -15.59 9.47 44.41
N TYR A 25 -15.17 8.86 43.30
CA TYR A 25 -15.87 7.72 42.69
C TYR A 25 -15.92 6.48 43.60
N TRP A 26 -14.85 6.19 44.33
CA TRP A 26 -14.78 5.03 45.22
C TRP A 26 -15.43 5.30 46.58
N ILE A 27 -15.30 6.52 47.12
CA ILE A 27 -16.00 6.98 48.33
C ILE A 27 -17.53 6.96 48.11
N GLN A 28 -18.01 7.43 46.95
CA GLN A 28 -19.44 7.43 46.62
C GLN A 28 -20.03 6.03 46.42
N ARG A 29 -19.21 5.00 46.19
CA ARG A 29 -19.68 3.63 45.87
C ARG A 29 -19.43 2.60 46.96
N GLN A 30 -18.93 3.03 48.13
CA GLN A 30 -18.65 2.19 49.31
C GLN A 30 -18.03 0.82 48.95
N GLN A 31 -17.11 0.80 47.98
CA GLN A 31 -16.53 -0.45 47.53
C GLN A 31 -15.52 -0.94 48.59
N PRO A 32 -15.49 -2.26 48.91
CA PRO A 32 -14.52 -2.81 49.84
C PRO A 32 -13.09 -2.46 49.41
N LEU A 33 -12.26 -2.03 50.36
CA LEU A 33 -10.86 -1.62 50.15
C LEU A 33 -10.04 -2.72 49.45
N ASP A 34 -10.37 -3.96 49.72
CA ASP A 34 -9.80 -5.20 49.17
C ASP A 34 -10.07 -5.34 47.66
N LYS A 35 -11.25 -4.93 47.15
CA LYS A 35 -11.51 -4.85 45.70
C LYS A 35 -10.70 -3.74 45.01
N VAL A 36 -10.52 -2.61 45.69
CA VAL A 36 -9.72 -1.50 45.17
C VAL A 36 -8.24 -1.89 45.13
N ALA A 37 -7.74 -2.54 46.18
CA ALA A 37 -6.38 -3.06 46.25
C ALA A 37 -6.10 -4.11 45.17
N ASP A 38 -7.04 -5.03 44.90
CA ASP A 38 -6.89 -6.04 43.83
C ASP A 38 -6.84 -5.40 42.42
N ILE A 39 -7.70 -4.42 42.15
CA ILE A 39 -7.68 -3.68 40.87
C ILE A 39 -6.38 -2.88 40.73
N MET A 40 -5.94 -2.21 41.80
CA MET A 40 -4.70 -1.43 41.80
C MET A 40 -3.47 -2.32 41.68
N GLY A 41 -3.46 -3.50 42.31
CA GLY A 41 -2.42 -4.51 42.15
C GLY A 41 -2.33 -5.03 40.71
N LYS A 42 -3.48 -5.26 40.06
CA LYS A 42 -3.53 -5.66 38.64
C LYS A 42 -2.99 -4.57 37.71
N LEU A 43 -3.33 -3.31 37.96
CA LEU A 43 -2.83 -2.16 37.19
C LEU A 43 -1.33 -1.94 37.43
N TRP A 44 -0.86 -2.09 38.67
CA TRP A 44 0.57 -2.01 39.02
C TRP A 44 1.39 -3.12 38.38
N ALA A 45 0.93 -4.37 38.43
CA ALA A 45 1.56 -5.49 37.75
C ALA A 45 1.55 -5.34 36.22
N GLN A 46 0.52 -4.71 35.65
CA GLN A 46 0.46 -4.40 34.22
C GLN A 46 1.43 -3.28 33.84
N TRP A 47 1.63 -2.31 34.74
CA TRP A 47 2.58 -1.21 34.55
C TRP A 47 4.03 -1.66 34.69
N GLN A 48 4.37 -2.49 35.69
CA GLN A 48 5.71 -3.08 35.84
C GLN A 48 6.10 -3.90 34.60
N ARG A 49 5.16 -4.67 34.03
CA ARG A 49 5.37 -5.43 32.78
C ARG A 49 5.64 -4.56 31.54
N ARG A 50 5.19 -3.31 31.53
CA ARG A 50 5.44 -2.36 30.41
C ARG A 50 6.78 -1.64 30.52
N ARG A 51 7.43 -1.69 31.68
CA ARG A 51 8.68 -0.98 31.98
C ARG A 51 9.90 -1.88 32.15
N GLN A 52 9.72 -3.19 32.25
CA GLN A 52 10.83 -4.09 31.99
C GLN A 52 11.29 -3.86 30.54
N PRO A 53 12.59 -3.67 30.28
CA PRO A 53 13.10 -3.84 28.93
C PRO A 53 12.57 -5.19 28.47
N LEU A 54 11.86 -5.21 27.33
CA LEU A 54 11.66 -6.49 26.67
C LEU A 54 13.07 -7.09 26.56
N PRO A 55 13.32 -8.31 27.09
CA PRO A 55 14.60 -8.95 26.83
C PRO A 55 14.84 -8.80 25.34
N GLN A 56 16.06 -8.40 24.94
CA GLN A 56 16.44 -8.40 23.53
C GLN A 56 15.91 -9.70 22.97
N ALA A 57 14.93 -9.61 22.07
CA ALA A 57 14.31 -10.78 21.53
C ALA A 57 15.43 -11.45 20.74
N GLN A 58 16.07 -12.45 21.35
CA GLN A 58 16.74 -13.45 20.56
C GLN A 58 15.70 -13.91 19.55
N PRO A 59 16.02 -13.97 18.25
CA PRO A 59 15.09 -14.47 17.26
C PRO A 59 14.65 -15.86 17.75
N MET A 60 13.40 -15.96 18.23
CA MET A 60 12.90 -17.24 18.68
C MET A 60 12.82 -18.13 17.43
N PRO A 61 13.32 -19.37 17.51
CA PRO A 61 13.29 -20.27 16.37
C PRO A 61 11.84 -20.44 15.88
N ASN A 62 11.70 -20.52 14.56
CA ASN A 62 10.45 -20.64 13.81
C ASN A 62 9.38 -21.46 14.59
N TYR A 63 8.25 -20.82 14.88
CA TYR A 63 7.09 -21.37 15.59
C TYR A 63 6.34 -22.48 14.80
N LEU A 64 7.04 -23.47 14.25
CA LEU A 64 6.45 -24.61 13.52
C LEU A 64 6.47 -25.93 14.30
N THR A 65 6.97 -25.97 15.53
CA THR A 65 6.98 -27.19 16.36
C THR A 65 5.82 -27.21 17.37
N LEU A 66 4.57 -27.19 16.88
CA LEU A 66 3.41 -27.48 17.74
C LEU A 66 3.04 -28.98 17.76
N ARG A 67 3.56 -29.79 16.83
CA ARG A 67 3.33 -31.25 16.77
C ARG A 67 4.57 -32.12 16.86
N GLY A 68 5.73 -31.56 17.22
CA GLY A 68 7.00 -32.29 17.16
C GLY A 68 7.42 -32.70 15.74
N GLN A 69 6.77 -32.14 14.71
CA GLN A 69 7.12 -32.29 13.30
C GLN A 69 7.71 -30.96 12.79
N PRO A 70 9.01 -30.89 12.49
CA PRO A 70 9.67 -29.66 12.07
C PRO A 70 9.14 -29.08 10.74
N ASP A 71 8.41 -29.88 9.95
CA ASP A 71 7.94 -29.51 8.61
C ASP A 71 6.44 -29.15 8.52
N TYR A 72 5.70 -29.18 9.63
CA TYR A 72 4.26 -28.89 9.61
C TYR A 72 3.98 -27.42 9.28
N ARG A 73 3.33 -27.16 8.14
CA ARG A 73 2.94 -25.82 7.67
C ARG A 73 1.40 -25.70 7.58
N PRO A 74 0.74 -24.96 8.47
CA PRO A 74 -0.70 -24.74 8.40
C PRO A 74 -1.08 -23.96 7.12
N GLN A 75 -2.07 -24.48 6.39
CA GLN A 75 -2.57 -23.90 5.14
C GLN A 75 -3.78 -22.96 5.33
N ARG A 76 -4.35 -22.92 6.55
CA ARG A 76 -5.49 -22.07 6.88
C ARG A 76 -5.02 -20.80 7.61
N GLY A 77 -5.32 -19.64 7.05
CA GLY A 77 -5.03 -18.33 7.65
C GLY A 77 -6.28 -17.65 8.19
N ILE A 78 -6.20 -17.11 9.41
CA ILE A 78 -7.22 -16.25 10.01
C ILE A 78 -6.58 -14.92 10.40
N TYR A 79 -7.18 -13.80 10.02
CA TYR A 79 -6.73 -12.47 10.43
C TYR A 79 -7.74 -11.78 11.35
N MET A 80 -7.30 -11.40 12.55
CA MET A 80 -8.11 -10.69 13.54
C MET A 80 -7.89 -9.17 13.45
N LEU A 81 -8.92 -8.46 13.01
CA LEU A 81 -8.89 -7.01 12.86
C LEU A 81 -8.69 -6.28 14.18
N GLY A 82 -7.86 -5.24 14.12
CA GLY A 82 -7.62 -4.31 15.21
C GLY A 82 -8.79 -3.36 15.50
N ARG A 83 -8.48 -2.27 16.19
CA ARG A 83 -9.43 -1.19 16.48
C ARG A 83 -9.12 0.02 15.61
N GLY A 84 -10.16 0.69 15.13
CA GLY A 84 -10.02 1.91 14.34
C GLY A 84 -9.74 1.65 12.87
N LEU A 85 -10.22 2.56 12.01
CA LEU A 85 -10.19 2.39 10.56
C LEU A 85 -8.77 2.37 9.98
N GLY A 86 -7.89 3.26 10.46
CA GLY A 86 -6.49 3.31 9.99
C GLY A 86 -5.74 2.00 10.24
N ASN A 87 -5.83 1.44 11.45
CA ASN A 87 -5.19 0.15 11.78
C ASN A 87 -5.75 -1.00 10.94
N MET A 88 -7.05 -0.99 10.64
CA MET A 88 -7.65 -2.01 9.78
C MET A 88 -7.14 -1.93 8.33
N LEU A 89 -6.94 -0.71 7.81
CA LEU A 89 -6.37 -0.52 6.47
C LEU A 89 -4.89 -0.83 6.41
N MET A 90 -4.11 -0.44 7.43
CA MET A 90 -2.70 -0.81 7.54
C MET A 90 -2.47 -2.32 7.67
N ALA A 91 -3.49 -3.07 8.09
CA ALA A 91 -3.47 -4.53 8.14
C ALA A 91 -3.73 -5.21 6.77
N VAL A 92 -4.29 -4.52 5.77
CA VAL A 92 -4.57 -5.12 4.44
C VAL A 92 -3.33 -5.75 3.78
N PRO A 93 -2.16 -5.08 3.75
CA PRO A 93 -0.90 -5.68 3.31
C PRO A 93 -0.58 -7.00 4.02
N ALA A 94 -0.75 -7.04 5.34
CA ALA A 94 -0.49 -8.21 6.16
C ALA A 94 -1.47 -9.36 5.88
N ILE A 95 -2.74 -9.05 5.63
CA ILE A 95 -3.76 -10.04 5.25
C ILE A 95 -3.37 -10.68 3.91
N LYS A 96 -2.97 -9.88 2.92
CA LYS A 96 -2.51 -10.36 1.61
C LYS A 96 -1.23 -11.20 1.73
N ALA A 97 -0.28 -10.76 2.57
CA ALA A 97 0.95 -11.51 2.82
C ALA A 97 0.64 -12.87 3.48
N LEU A 98 -0.31 -12.91 4.42
CA LEU A 98 -0.76 -14.15 5.06
C LEU A 98 -1.44 -15.09 4.05
N ALA A 99 -2.25 -14.57 3.14
CA ALA A 99 -2.85 -15.36 2.07
C ALA A 99 -1.76 -16.01 1.18
N ARG A 100 -0.74 -15.23 0.79
CA ARG A 100 0.42 -15.74 0.03
C ARG A 100 1.21 -16.79 0.83
N ALA A 101 1.47 -16.54 2.10
CA ALA A 101 2.25 -17.44 2.97
C ALA A 101 1.55 -18.79 3.21
N THR A 102 0.22 -18.78 3.26
CA THR A 102 -0.59 -20.00 3.44
C THR A 102 -0.95 -20.69 2.12
N GLY A 103 -0.70 -20.04 0.98
CA GLY A 103 -1.12 -20.50 -0.34
C GLY A 103 -2.64 -20.48 -0.55
N ASN A 104 -3.41 -19.85 0.34
CA ASN A 104 -4.86 -19.93 0.40
C ASN A 104 -5.51 -18.58 0.73
N GLN A 105 -6.82 -18.48 0.50
CA GLN A 105 -7.60 -17.33 0.96
C GLN A 105 -7.69 -17.28 2.49
N VAL A 106 -7.75 -16.06 3.06
CA VAL A 106 -7.73 -15.80 4.50
C VAL A 106 -9.13 -15.50 5.03
N GLU A 107 -9.45 -16.04 6.21
CA GLU A 107 -10.67 -15.68 6.94
C GLU A 107 -10.41 -14.41 7.77
N VAL A 108 -11.22 -13.36 7.59
CA VAL A 108 -11.03 -12.08 8.29
C VAL A 108 -12.14 -11.87 9.31
N THR A 109 -11.77 -11.62 10.57
CA THR A 109 -12.75 -11.49 11.66
C THR A 109 -12.55 -10.23 12.48
N GLY A 110 -13.65 -9.65 12.97
CA GLY A 110 -13.63 -8.44 13.80
C GLY A 110 -14.71 -8.47 14.88
N SER A 111 -14.33 -8.22 16.13
CA SER A 111 -15.24 -8.33 17.30
C SER A 111 -15.99 -7.05 17.66
N LYS A 112 -15.79 -5.95 16.92
CA LYS A 112 -16.38 -4.63 17.21
C LYS A 112 -17.34 -4.20 16.13
N ALA A 113 -18.37 -3.43 16.53
CA ALA A 113 -19.38 -2.89 15.61
C ALA A 113 -18.76 -2.10 14.44
N HIS A 114 -17.70 -1.33 14.69
CA HIS A 114 -16.99 -0.58 13.65
C HIS A 114 -16.18 -1.45 12.68
N ASN A 115 -15.94 -2.73 13.00
CA ASN A 115 -15.34 -3.65 12.03
C ASN A 115 -16.35 -4.02 10.94
N LYS A 116 -17.67 -3.97 11.20
CA LYS A 116 -18.69 -4.42 10.23
C LYS A 116 -18.60 -3.68 8.89
N SER A 117 -18.51 -2.34 8.92
CA SER A 117 -18.40 -1.52 7.72
C SER A 117 -17.07 -1.68 6.98
N PHE A 118 -16.01 -2.11 7.67
CA PHE A 118 -14.73 -2.40 7.03
C PHE A 118 -14.71 -3.81 6.43
N LEU A 119 -15.29 -4.80 7.13
CA LEU A 119 -15.45 -6.16 6.62
C LEU A 119 -16.25 -6.18 5.31
N SER A 120 -17.24 -5.28 5.14
CA SER A 120 -17.96 -5.16 3.87
C SER A 120 -17.11 -4.65 2.70
N LEU A 121 -15.97 -3.98 2.94
CA LEU A 121 -15.01 -3.62 1.89
C LEU A 121 -14.17 -4.84 1.45
N LEU A 122 -13.89 -5.75 2.38
CA LEU A 122 -13.01 -6.89 2.14
C LEU A 122 -13.75 -8.13 1.64
N LYS A 123 -15.08 -8.20 1.78
CA LYS A 123 -15.85 -9.42 1.54
C LYS A 123 -15.70 -9.98 0.12
N ASP A 124 -15.47 -9.11 -0.87
CA ASP A 124 -15.39 -9.47 -2.30
C ASP A 124 -13.94 -9.52 -2.80
N GLU A 125 -12.96 -9.30 -1.91
CA GLU A 125 -11.54 -9.33 -2.26
C GLU A 125 -11.06 -10.77 -2.48
N ARG A 126 -10.33 -11.03 -3.57
CA ARG A 126 -9.93 -12.39 -3.99
C ARG A 126 -9.05 -13.15 -2.98
N TYR A 127 -8.38 -12.44 -2.08
CA TYR A 127 -7.54 -13.03 -1.02
C TYR A 127 -8.32 -13.31 0.28
N VAL A 128 -9.62 -13.00 0.32
CA VAL A 128 -10.49 -13.18 1.47
C VAL A 128 -11.44 -14.35 1.22
N LYS A 129 -11.42 -15.33 2.11
CA LYS A 129 -12.29 -16.52 2.03
C LYS A 129 -13.67 -16.21 2.58
N SER A 130 -13.71 -15.52 3.72
CA SER A 130 -14.93 -15.12 4.40
C SER A 130 -14.65 -13.98 5.38
N VAL A 131 -15.70 -13.23 5.68
CA VAL A 131 -15.70 -12.20 6.73
C VAL A 131 -16.68 -12.57 7.83
N SER A 132 -16.29 -12.39 9.10
CA SER A 132 -17.17 -12.70 10.23
C SER A 132 -17.06 -11.69 11.37
N SER A 133 -18.13 -11.54 12.14
CA SER A 133 -18.09 -10.76 13.38
C SER A 133 -17.86 -11.66 14.59
N GLY A 134 -16.84 -11.39 15.39
CA GLY A 134 -16.59 -12.12 16.63
C GLY A 134 -15.12 -12.41 16.89
N ASN A 135 -14.87 -13.45 17.69
CA ASN A 135 -13.55 -14.04 17.88
C ASN A 135 -13.47 -15.30 17.00
N ALA A 136 -12.26 -15.71 16.61
CA ALA A 136 -12.01 -16.94 15.87
C ALA A 136 -12.32 -18.19 16.73
N LYS A 137 -13.60 -18.56 16.84
CA LYS A 137 -14.10 -19.65 17.71
C LYS A 137 -13.77 -21.04 17.16
N ASP A 138 -13.67 -21.18 15.84
CA ASP A 138 -13.29 -22.42 15.17
C ASP A 138 -11.99 -22.22 14.38
N ALA A 139 -10.86 -22.49 15.05
CA ALA A 139 -9.52 -22.16 14.55
C ALA A 139 -8.55 -23.35 14.68
N LYS A 140 -9.06 -24.57 14.54
CA LYS A 140 -8.22 -25.77 14.42
C LYS A 140 -7.40 -25.70 13.13
N ASP A 141 -6.15 -26.18 13.21
CA ASP A 141 -5.16 -26.23 12.13
C ASP A 141 -4.94 -24.89 11.40
N ALA A 142 -4.99 -23.77 12.14
CA ALA A 142 -4.92 -22.43 11.58
C ALA A 142 -3.81 -21.56 12.19
N VAL A 143 -3.26 -20.65 11.38
CA VAL A 143 -2.47 -19.52 11.87
C VAL A 143 -3.36 -18.31 12.03
N ILE A 144 -3.30 -17.71 13.21
CA ILE A 144 -3.97 -16.46 13.51
C ILE A 144 -2.96 -15.34 13.57
N GLY A 145 -3.04 -14.41 12.62
CA GLY A 145 -2.41 -13.10 12.71
C GLY A 145 -3.41 -12.04 13.17
N GLY A 146 -2.94 -10.93 13.72
CA GLY A 146 -3.86 -9.79 13.93
C GLY A 146 -3.38 -8.69 14.86
N ALA A 147 -3.70 -7.45 14.49
CA ALA A 147 -3.47 -6.25 15.29
C ALA A 147 -4.20 -6.25 16.65
N ALA A 148 -5.23 -7.10 16.81
CA ALA A 148 -5.97 -7.27 18.07
C ALA A 148 -5.36 -8.30 19.04
N LEU A 149 -4.39 -9.11 18.59
CA LEU A 149 -3.69 -10.08 19.42
C LEU A 149 -2.67 -9.34 20.31
N ASN A 150 -3.02 -9.15 21.59
CA ASN A 150 -2.13 -8.54 22.59
C ASN A 150 -1.59 -9.57 23.60
N TYR A 151 -1.57 -10.86 23.25
CA TYR A 151 -1.09 -11.90 24.15
C TYR A 151 0.27 -12.40 23.68
N PRO A 152 1.31 -12.39 24.54
CA PRO A 152 2.45 -13.27 24.36
C PRO A 152 1.96 -14.71 24.15
N ALA A 153 2.60 -15.46 23.26
CA ALA A 153 2.19 -16.83 22.89
C ALA A 153 1.91 -17.73 24.11
N ALA A 154 2.70 -17.58 25.19
CA ALA A 154 2.52 -18.30 26.45
C ALA A 154 1.17 -18.04 27.15
N ILE A 155 0.64 -16.81 27.08
CA ILE A 155 -0.65 -16.44 27.69
C ILE A 155 -1.83 -16.92 26.83
N ALA A 156 -1.64 -17.01 25.51
CA ALA A 156 -2.64 -17.58 24.62
C ALA A 156 -2.87 -19.08 24.90
N GLN A 157 -1.79 -19.85 25.11
CA GLN A 157 -1.87 -21.26 25.51
C GLN A 157 -2.61 -21.47 26.84
N GLU A 158 -2.37 -20.60 27.82
CA GLU A 158 -3.03 -20.68 29.14
C GLU A 158 -4.52 -20.29 29.08
N LYS A 159 -4.89 -19.29 28.25
CA LYS A 159 -6.28 -18.81 28.11
C LYS A 159 -7.18 -19.69 27.26
N PHE A 160 -6.64 -20.37 26.26
CA PHE A 160 -7.42 -21.10 25.25
C PHE A 160 -7.32 -22.63 25.36
N GLY A 161 -6.57 -23.13 26.36
CA GLY A 161 -6.48 -24.55 26.69
C GLY A 161 -5.46 -25.30 25.82
N ARG A 162 -4.99 -26.45 26.34
CA ARG A 162 -3.96 -27.32 25.72
C ARG A 162 -4.43 -28.07 24.45
N GLU A 163 -5.67 -27.90 24.01
CA GLU A 163 -6.27 -28.67 22.90
C GLU A 163 -6.34 -27.93 21.55
N ALA A 164 -5.77 -26.73 21.42
CA ALA A 164 -5.87 -25.98 20.16
C ALA A 164 -4.65 -26.21 19.25
N ASP A 165 -4.84 -26.92 18.13
CA ASP A 165 -3.95 -26.98 16.95
C ASP A 165 -3.83 -25.61 16.23
N ARG A 166 -3.53 -24.54 16.97
CA ARG A 166 -3.62 -23.15 16.52
C ARG A 166 -2.37 -22.37 16.84
N ILE A 167 -1.91 -21.54 15.90
CA ILE A 167 -0.73 -20.68 16.07
C ILE A 167 -1.16 -19.22 16.16
N ASP A 168 -1.13 -18.64 17.36
CA ASP A 168 -1.42 -17.22 17.54
C ASP A 168 -0.13 -16.39 17.44
N ILE A 169 -0.06 -15.52 16.43
CA ILE A 169 1.10 -14.66 16.21
C ILE A 169 0.70 -13.22 16.46
N ALA A 170 1.13 -12.71 17.61
CA ALA A 170 0.89 -11.33 18.00
C ALA A 170 1.75 -10.35 17.19
N LYS A 171 1.19 -9.17 16.95
CA LYS A 171 1.91 -8.00 16.44
C LYS A 171 3.05 -7.64 17.40
N VAL A 172 4.27 -7.48 16.88
CA VAL A 172 5.39 -6.91 17.64
C VAL A 172 5.38 -5.40 17.47
N ARG A 173 5.02 -4.66 18.53
CA ARG A 173 5.00 -3.20 18.48
C ARG A 173 6.39 -2.61 18.64
N ASN A 174 6.77 -1.74 17.72
CA ASN A 174 7.96 -0.89 17.82
C ASN A 174 7.69 0.48 17.17
N MET A 175 8.65 1.41 17.30
CA MET A 175 8.60 2.74 16.66
C MET A 175 9.57 2.86 15.47
N THR A 176 10.31 1.80 15.17
CA THR A 176 11.40 1.76 14.18
C THR A 176 10.98 1.11 12.87
N SER A 177 9.73 0.66 12.75
CA SER A 177 9.16 0.10 11.53
C SER A 177 7.70 0.52 11.39
N HIS A 178 7.21 0.53 10.15
CA HIS A 178 5.82 0.86 9.85
C HIS A 178 4.85 -0.13 10.51
N GLU A 179 3.67 0.34 10.93
CA GLU A 179 2.63 -0.46 11.59
C GLU A 179 2.20 -1.68 10.74
N SER A 180 2.15 -1.55 9.41
CA SER A 180 1.87 -2.64 8.47
C SER A 180 2.89 -3.77 8.49
N GLU A 181 4.19 -3.47 8.61
CA GLU A 181 5.24 -4.51 8.75
C GLU A 181 5.09 -5.27 10.07
N GLN A 182 4.72 -4.56 11.13
CA GLN A 182 4.46 -5.17 12.43
C GLN A 182 3.23 -6.09 12.38
N ASP A 183 2.21 -5.71 11.60
CA ASP A 183 0.99 -6.50 11.42
C ASP A 183 1.21 -7.77 10.60
N ALA A 184 2.30 -7.85 9.83
CA ALA A 184 2.63 -8.97 8.96
C ALA A 184 3.45 -10.09 9.64
N GLN A 185 3.69 -10.01 10.95
CA GLN A 185 4.51 -10.99 11.67
C GLN A 185 4.04 -12.44 11.47
N ALA A 186 2.72 -12.66 11.36
CA ALA A 186 2.17 -13.98 11.10
C ALA A 186 2.64 -14.55 9.74
N ALA A 187 2.63 -13.72 8.70
CA ALA A 187 3.13 -14.10 7.38
C ALA A 187 4.65 -14.31 7.40
N ARG A 188 5.41 -13.43 8.07
CA ARG A 188 6.87 -13.55 8.22
C ARG A 188 7.29 -14.88 8.85
N ASN A 189 6.63 -15.26 9.94
CA ASN A 189 6.91 -16.52 10.63
C ASN A 189 6.54 -17.75 9.79
N LEU A 190 5.61 -17.62 8.85
CA LEU A 190 5.27 -18.64 7.87
C LEU A 190 6.23 -18.70 6.68
N GLY A 191 7.27 -17.86 6.65
CA GLY A 191 8.26 -17.82 5.57
C GLY A 191 7.93 -16.84 4.45
N TYR A 192 7.03 -15.87 4.68
CA TYR A 192 6.82 -14.79 3.71
C TYR A 192 8.06 -13.86 3.66
N GLU A 193 8.79 -13.94 2.55
CA GLU A 193 9.98 -13.13 2.29
C GLU A 193 9.66 -11.95 1.36
N GLY A 194 10.42 -10.85 1.51
CA GLY A 194 10.29 -9.64 0.67
C GLY A 194 9.26 -8.60 1.14
N PRO A 195 9.10 -7.47 0.44
CA PRO A 195 8.17 -6.40 0.81
C PRO A 195 6.72 -6.88 0.95
N LEU A 196 5.91 -6.15 1.73
CA LEU A 196 4.49 -6.46 1.83
C LEU A 196 3.75 -6.12 0.53
N PRO A 197 2.65 -6.85 0.24
CA PRO A 197 1.76 -6.51 -0.86
C PRO A 197 1.11 -5.13 -0.67
N SER A 198 0.67 -4.54 -1.77
CA SER A 198 -0.06 -3.27 -1.78
C SER A 198 -1.29 -3.32 -0.85
N GLY A 199 -1.49 -2.28 -0.05
CA GLY A 199 -2.69 -2.05 0.75
C GLY A 199 -3.93 -1.61 -0.04
N ARG A 200 -3.87 -1.62 -1.39
CA ARG A 200 -4.99 -1.19 -2.23
C ARG A 200 -6.24 -2.05 -2.05
N ILE A 201 -7.39 -1.41 -2.12
CA ILE A 201 -8.72 -2.03 -2.11
C ILE A 201 -9.55 -1.50 -3.28
N TYR A 202 -10.48 -2.29 -3.78
CA TYR A 202 -11.44 -1.82 -4.78
C TYR A 202 -12.55 -0.99 -4.12
N CYS A 203 -13.05 0.02 -4.85
CA CYS A 203 -14.27 0.73 -4.49
C CYS A 203 -15.11 1.00 -5.74
N ALA A 204 -16.42 1.13 -5.53
CA ALA A 204 -17.34 1.47 -6.61
C ALA A 204 -17.06 2.88 -7.16
N PRO A 205 -17.55 3.20 -8.38
CA PRO A 205 -17.50 4.56 -8.92
C PRO A 205 -18.15 5.59 -7.96
N PRO A 206 -17.72 6.86 -8.00
CA PRO A 206 -18.31 7.92 -7.18
C PRO A 206 -19.80 8.14 -7.53
N PRO A 207 -20.61 8.66 -6.59
CA PRO A 207 -21.99 9.07 -6.85
C PRO A 207 -22.10 10.02 -8.05
N SER A 208 -23.09 9.81 -8.91
CA SER A 208 -23.27 10.57 -10.17
C SER A 208 -23.64 12.04 -9.97
N ASP A 209 -24.01 12.44 -8.75
CA ASP A 209 -24.35 13.82 -8.40
C ASP A 209 -23.13 14.65 -7.98
N LEU A 210 -21.93 14.04 -7.92
CA LEU A 210 -20.67 14.75 -7.76
C LEU A 210 -20.15 15.29 -9.11
N PRO A 211 -19.43 16.43 -9.10
CA PRO A 211 -18.80 16.94 -10.31
C PRO A 211 -17.71 15.97 -10.82
N PRO A 212 -17.35 16.04 -12.11
CA PRO A 212 -16.33 15.16 -12.71
C PRO A 212 -14.89 15.41 -12.20
N SER A 213 -14.67 16.53 -11.51
CA SER A 213 -13.38 16.96 -10.96
C SER A 213 -13.63 17.66 -9.63
N TYR A 214 -12.99 17.17 -8.55
CA TYR A 214 -13.13 17.70 -7.19
C TYR A 214 -12.02 17.20 -6.26
N VAL A 215 -11.75 17.91 -5.17
CA VAL A 215 -10.86 17.46 -4.09
C VAL A 215 -11.68 16.94 -2.91
N ALA A 216 -11.38 15.73 -2.44
CA ALA A 216 -11.97 15.21 -1.21
C ALA A 216 -11.23 15.75 0.03
N VAL A 217 -11.97 16.24 1.03
CA VAL A 217 -11.42 16.87 2.23
C VAL A 217 -11.90 16.14 3.49
N CYS A 218 -10.97 15.64 4.31
CA CYS A 218 -11.29 15.08 5.63
C CYS A 218 -10.67 15.93 6.75
N MET A 219 -11.53 16.61 7.51
CA MET A 219 -11.10 17.57 8.54
C MET A 219 -10.90 16.94 9.92
N GLU A 220 -11.53 15.80 10.16
CA GLU A 220 -11.68 15.23 11.50
C GLU A 220 -10.74 14.04 11.77
N CYS A 221 -10.56 13.76 13.06
CA CYS A 221 -10.01 12.50 13.55
C CYS A 221 -10.98 11.94 14.60
N ALA A 222 -11.44 10.70 14.42
CA ALA A 222 -12.54 10.10 15.16
C ALA A 222 -12.57 10.51 16.67
N PRO A 223 -13.68 11.07 17.18
CA PRO A 223 -13.76 11.77 18.47
C PRO A 223 -13.61 10.88 19.72
N ARG A 224 -13.42 9.56 19.53
CA ARG A 224 -13.39 8.58 20.61
C ARG A 224 -12.14 8.62 21.49
N TRP A 225 -11.19 9.52 21.22
CA TRP A 225 -9.96 9.65 21.98
C TRP A 225 -9.69 11.13 22.29
N ALA A 226 -9.27 11.44 23.52
CA ALA A 226 -8.63 12.72 23.84
C ALA A 226 -7.40 13.03 22.96
N ALA A 227 -6.96 12.04 22.16
CA ALA A 227 -5.96 12.13 21.11
C ALA A 227 -6.41 12.90 19.86
N GLY A 228 -7.71 12.88 19.50
CA GLY A 228 -8.22 13.51 18.27
C GLY A 228 -7.99 15.03 18.28
N LYS A 229 -8.32 15.69 19.39
CA LYS A 229 -8.04 17.12 19.63
C LYS A 229 -6.56 17.49 19.52
N LYS A 230 -5.66 16.52 19.73
CA LYS A 230 -4.21 16.76 19.62
C LYS A 230 -3.73 16.70 18.17
N ARG A 231 -4.54 16.21 17.23
CA ARG A 231 -4.23 16.12 15.79
C ARG A 231 -5.03 17.13 14.95
N GLU A 232 -5.85 17.94 15.60
CA GLU A 232 -6.73 18.90 14.95
C GLU A 232 -5.93 19.96 14.21
N TYR A 233 -6.32 20.23 12.96
CA TYR A 233 -5.79 21.33 12.17
C TYR A 233 -6.72 22.54 12.28
N PRO A 234 -6.27 23.66 12.89
CA PRO A 234 -7.19 24.73 13.28
C PRO A 234 -7.59 25.67 12.13
N TYR A 235 -7.06 25.50 10.92
CA TYR A 235 -7.23 26.46 9.83
C TYR A 235 -7.93 25.89 8.60
N TRP A 236 -8.77 24.86 8.78
CA TRP A 236 -9.54 24.27 7.69
C TRP A 236 -10.39 25.29 6.92
N GLU A 237 -11.12 26.16 7.64
CA GLU A 237 -11.96 27.19 7.01
C GLU A 237 -11.12 28.20 6.21
N LYS A 238 -9.98 28.65 6.77
CA LYS A 238 -9.06 29.55 6.06
C LYS A 238 -8.45 28.90 4.82
N PHE A 239 -8.12 27.61 4.89
CA PHE A 239 -7.69 26.85 3.72
C PHE A 239 -8.79 26.84 2.65
N ALA A 240 -10.02 26.55 3.03
CA ALA A 240 -11.16 26.50 2.11
C ALA A 240 -11.45 27.87 1.49
N GLN A 241 -11.35 28.96 2.26
CA GLN A 241 -11.48 30.34 1.78
C GLN A 241 -10.39 30.75 0.77
N GLN A 242 -9.16 30.24 0.94
CA GLN A 242 -8.04 30.54 0.04
C GLN A 242 -7.98 29.62 -1.19
N TRP A 243 -8.76 28.55 -1.20
CA TRP A 243 -8.72 27.55 -2.26
C TRP A 243 -9.38 28.07 -3.53
N THR A 244 -8.67 27.94 -4.66
CA THR A 244 -9.12 28.41 -5.98
C THR A 244 -9.12 27.31 -7.05
N GLY A 245 -8.88 26.06 -6.64
CA GLY A 245 -8.87 24.90 -7.54
C GLY A 245 -10.25 24.25 -7.72
N PRO A 246 -10.31 22.95 -8.10
CA PRO A 246 -11.57 22.21 -8.22
C PRO A 246 -12.42 22.25 -6.95
N PRO A 247 -13.75 22.07 -7.05
CA PRO A 247 -14.65 22.05 -5.90
C PRO A 247 -14.17 21.15 -4.77
N LEU A 248 -14.35 21.60 -3.53
CA LEU A 248 -14.09 20.79 -2.35
C LEU A 248 -15.31 19.92 -2.04
N VAL A 249 -15.09 18.64 -1.76
CA VAL A 249 -16.11 17.70 -1.25
C VAL A 249 -15.70 17.28 0.15
N PHE A 250 -16.45 17.72 1.16
CA PHE A 250 -16.14 17.46 2.56
C PHE A 250 -16.69 16.11 3.00
N VAL A 251 -15.82 15.24 3.50
CA VAL A 251 -16.17 13.88 3.96
C VAL A 251 -15.70 13.67 5.41
N GLY A 252 -16.48 12.92 6.18
CA GLY A 252 -16.26 12.74 7.62
C GLY A 252 -17.58 12.59 8.35
N LYS A 253 -17.54 12.27 9.65
CA LYS A 253 -18.73 12.07 10.48
C LYS A 253 -19.20 13.34 11.19
N GLU A 254 -18.28 14.23 11.57
CA GLU A 254 -18.58 15.47 12.27
C GLU A 254 -19.14 16.52 11.29
N GLU A 255 -20.27 17.11 11.67
CA GLU A 255 -20.87 18.23 10.96
C GLU A 255 -20.02 19.50 11.14
N VAL A 256 -19.81 20.23 10.04
CA VAL A 256 -19.04 21.46 10.03
C VAL A 256 -19.88 22.55 9.35
N PRO A 257 -20.49 23.47 10.12
CA PRO A 257 -21.52 24.39 9.59
C PRO A 257 -21.07 25.27 8.41
N TRP A 258 -19.80 25.67 8.37
CA TRP A 258 -19.25 26.50 7.30
C TRP A 258 -18.87 25.73 6.03
N ALA A 259 -18.85 24.38 6.07
CA ALA A 259 -18.37 23.56 4.94
C ALA A 259 -19.20 23.80 3.67
N LYS A 260 -20.52 23.92 3.81
CA LYS A 260 -21.46 24.20 2.70
C LYS A 260 -21.23 25.55 2.02
N ASP A 261 -20.59 26.50 2.71
CA ASP A 261 -20.29 27.83 2.16
C ASP A 261 -19.05 27.80 1.27
N HIS A 262 -18.28 26.70 1.30
CA HIS A 262 -16.99 26.55 0.62
C HIS A 262 -16.88 25.27 -0.24
N GLY A 263 -17.96 24.49 -0.38
CA GLY A 263 -17.95 23.26 -1.18
C GLY A 263 -19.19 22.38 -0.98
N ILE A 264 -19.08 21.15 -1.45
CA ILE A 264 -20.14 20.14 -1.39
C ILE A 264 -20.05 19.41 -0.06
N ASP A 265 -21.14 19.44 0.70
CA ASP A 265 -21.23 18.77 1.99
C ASP A 265 -21.63 17.28 1.82
N ARG A 266 -20.72 16.40 2.21
CA ARG A 266 -20.91 14.95 2.36
C ARG A 266 -20.50 14.48 3.76
N LEU A 267 -20.59 15.37 4.74
CA LEU A 267 -20.38 15.04 6.15
C LEU A 267 -21.56 14.23 6.69
N GLY A 268 -21.34 13.53 7.80
CA GLY A 268 -22.33 12.71 8.49
C GLY A 268 -22.03 11.20 8.47
N ASP A 269 -22.95 10.41 8.99
CA ASP A 269 -22.77 8.96 9.16
C ASP A 269 -23.05 8.17 7.88
N HIS A 270 -22.20 8.35 6.88
CA HIS A 270 -22.26 7.60 5.62
C HIS A 270 -21.66 6.20 5.77
N ALA A 271 -22.19 5.24 5.00
CA ALA A 271 -21.59 3.92 4.90
C ALA A 271 -20.18 4.01 4.33
N LEU A 272 -19.22 3.28 4.92
CA LEU A 272 -17.81 3.36 4.54
C LEU A 272 -17.55 3.10 3.04
N PRO A 273 -18.22 2.14 2.36
CA PRO A 273 -18.08 1.97 0.92
C PRO A 273 -18.47 3.22 0.10
N VAL A 274 -19.50 3.95 0.54
CA VAL A 274 -19.91 5.21 -0.10
C VAL A 274 -18.82 6.26 0.06
N VAL A 275 -18.31 6.44 1.28
CA VAL A 275 -17.20 7.39 1.54
C VAL A 275 -15.95 7.00 0.74
N ALA A 276 -15.63 5.72 0.66
CA ALA A 276 -14.52 5.23 -0.14
C ALA A 276 -14.69 5.53 -1.64
N SER A 277 -15.91 5.38 -2.20
CA SER A 277 -16.20 5.74 -3.60
C SER A 277 -16.07 7.25 -3.86
N ILE A 278 -16.54 8.10 -2.94
CA ILE A 278 -16.39 9.56 -3.01
C ILE A 278 -14.90 9.93 -2.99
N ILE A 279 -14.12 9.32 -2.11
CA ILE A 279 -12.67 9.57 -2.08
C ILE A 279 -12.01 9.04 -3.36
N GLY A 280 -12.35 7.83 -3.80
CA GLY A 280 -11.77 7.15 -4.97
C GLY A 280 -12.00 7.85 -6.30
N GLY A 281 -13.12 8.58 -6.43
CA GLY A 281 -13.40 9.42 -7.59
C GLY A 281 -12.70 10.79 -7.58
N ALA A 282 -12.06 11.17 -6.47
CA ALA A 282 -11.46 12.49 -6.35
C ALA A 282 -10.12 12.56 -7.10
N ASP A 283 -9.94 13.61 -7.88
CA ASP A 283 -9.06 14.68 -7.45
C ASP A 283 -7.66 14.37 -6.93
N ALA A 284 -7.45 15.06 -5.83
CA ALA A 284 -6.60 14.66 -4.75
C ALA A 284 -7.49 14.51 -3.51
N PHE A 285 -6.90 13.97 -2.47
CA PHE A 285 -7.43 13.99 -1.12
C PHE A 285 -6.58 14.91 -0.25
N VAL A 286 -7.19 15.65 0.67
CA VAL A 286 -6.49 16.37 1.73
C VAL A 286 -7.10 16.05 3.09
N GLY A 287 -6.25 15.72 4.06
CA GLY A 287 -6.71 15.39 5.40
C GLY A 287 -5.61 15.40 6.45
N ILE A 288 -5.95 15.06 7.68
CA ILE A 288 -4.99 14.84 8.78
C ILE A 288 -4.70 13.36 8.97
N ASP A 289 -3.77 12.99 9.85
CA ASP A 289 -3.55 11.59 10.26
C ASP A 289 -4.80 10.97 10.94
N CYS A 290 -5.65 10.36 10.11
CA CYS A 290 -6.93 9.78 10.46
C CYS A 290 -7.28 8.58 9.56
N GLY A 291 -8.35 7.85 9.91
CA GLY A 291 -8.79 6.67 9.17
C GLY A 291 -9.09 6.91 7.68
N LEU A 292 -9.70 8.05 7.33
CA LEU A 292 -10.04 8.34 5.93
C LEU A 292 -8.82 8.67 5.07
N SER A 293 -7.72 9.16 5.67
CA SER A 293 -6.44 9.32 4.95
C SER A 293 -5.85 7.98 4.53
N HIS A 294 -6.05 6.92 5.33
CA HIS A 294 -5.69 5.57 4.91
C HIS A 294 -6.62 5.04 3.82
N VAL A 295 -7.91 5.42 3.84
CA VAL A 295 -8.85 5.04 2.76
C VAL A 295 -8.37 5.66 1.46
N ALA A 296 -8.02 6.95 1.45
CA ALA A 296 -7.49 7.64 0.29
C ALA A 296 -6.26 6.95 -0.31
N GLY A 297 -5.29 6.56 0.53
CA GLY A 297 -4.15 5.76 0.07
C GLY A 297 -4.55 4.40 -0.49
N ALA A 298 -5.51 3.72 0.14
CA ALA A 298 -5.98 2.39 -0.27
C ALA A 298 -6.78 2.39 -1.58
N VAL A 299 -7.53 3.45 -1.87
CA VAL A 299 -8.21 3.60 -3.18
C VAL A 299 -7.31 4.24 -4.25
N GLY A 300 -6.05 4.55 -3.90
CA GLY A 300 -5.02 4.99 -4.84
C GLY A 300 -5.04 6.48 -5.18
N VAL A 301 -5.74 7.30 -4.42
CA VAL A 301 -5.91 8.74 -4.68
C VAL A 301 -4.67 9.52 -4.22
N PRO A 302 -4.13 10.44 -5.04
CA PRO A 302 -3.07 11.34 -4.61
C PRO A 302 -3.48 12.11 -3.36
N SER A 303 -2.72 11.99 -2.28
CA SER A 303 -3.15 12.40 -0.95
C SER A 303 -2.16 13.38 -0.34
N LEU A 304 -2.66 14.51 0.16
CA LEU A 304 -1.95 15.43 1.04
C LEU A 304 -2.37 15.17 2.48
N VAL A 305 -1.47 14.67 3.32
CA VAL A 305 -1.78 14.40 4.73
C VAL A 305 -0.97 15.29 5.66
N LEU A 306 -1.68 15.98 6.55
CA LEU A 306 -1.12 16.90 7.52
C LEU A 306 -0.71 16.14 8.79
N TYR A 307 0.54 16.28 9.20
CA TYR A 307 1.11 15.63 10.38
C TYR A 307 1.63 16.64 11.40
N GLY A 308 1.52 16.28 12.67
CA GLY A 308 2.08 17.07 13.77
C GLY A 308 2.53 16.17 14.90
N PRO A 309 1.62 15.62 15.72
CA PRO A 309 2.01 14.76 16.84
C PRO A 309 2.48 13.37 16.43
N THR A 310 2.02 12.86 15.29
CA THR A 310 2.37 11.55 14.73
C THR A 310 3.35 11.69 13.57
N THR A 311 3.73 10.57 12.96
CA THR A 311 4.65 10.55 11.81
C THR A 311 4.11 9.62 10.73
N SER A 312 4.24 10.05 9.48
CA SER A 312 3.93 9.23 8.30
C SER A 312 4.80 7.97 8.21
N TYR A 313 6.02 8.03 8.76
CA TYR A 313 6.91 6.88 8.82
C TYR A 313 6.32 5.69 9.60
N HIS A 314 5.54 5.97 10.65
CA HIS A 314 5.01 4.92 11.53
C HIS A 314 3.58 4.51 11.16
N THR A 315 2.72 5.49 10.89
CA THR A 315 1.27 5.30 10.66
C THR A 315 0.79 5.93 9.37
N GLY A 316 1.67 6.08 8.37
CA GLY A 316 1.25 6.60 7.08
C GLY A 316 0.27 5.67 6.36
N PRO A 317 -0.52 6.19 5.42
CA PRO A 317 -1.14 5.34 4.40
C PRO A 317 -0.07 4.46 3.74
N TYR A 318 -0.17 3.15 3.93
CA TYR A 318 0.79 2.16 3.42
C TYR A 318 0.52 1.85 1.94
N VAL A 319 0.19 2.87 1.14
CA VAL A 319 -0.08 2.85 -0.31
C VAL A 319 -0.44 4.26 -0.80
N GLY A 320 -0.17 4.53 -2.09
CA GLY A 320 -0.64 5.73 -2.81
C GLY A 320 0.42 6.82 -2.97
N ALA A 321 0.11 7.82 -3.81
CA ALA A 321 0.92 9.03 -3.95
C ALA A 321 0.71 9.93 -2.72
N LEU A 322 1.44 9.66 -1.64
CA LEU A 322 1.34 10.39 -0.38
C LEU A 322 2.33 11.55 -0.36
N THR A 323 1.80 12.78 -0.27
CA THR A 323 2.55 13.96 0.12
C THR A 323 2.24 14.29 1.58
N THR A 324 3.27 14.60 2.37
CA THR A 324 3.08 14.99 3.77
C THR A 324 3.39 16.46 3.97
N LEU A 325 2.63 17.10 4.85
CA LEU A 325 2.97 18.40 5.41
C LEU A 325 3.11 18.27 6.92
N ASP A 326 4.36 18.28 7.37
CA ASP A 326 4.71 18.16 8.78
C ASP A 326 4.82 19.53 9.45
N GLY A 327 4.17 19.66 10.60
CA GLY A 327 4.28 20.82 11.46
C GLY A 327 5.73 21.11 11.89
N ARG A 328 6.13 22.38 11.81
CA ARG A 328 7.45 22.87 12.23
C ARG A 328 7.39 23.41 13.65
N HIS A 329 7.35 22.51 14.63
CA HIS A 329 7.43 22.84 16.05
C HIS A 329 8.21 21.76 16.82
N PRO A 330 8.95 22.09 17.89
CA PRO A 330 9.71 21.09 18.68
C PRO A 330 8.87 19.92 19.22
N CYS A 331 7.57 20.15 19.47
CA CYS A 331 6.66 19.11 19.95
C CYS A 331 6.17 18.14 18.87
N ARG A 332 6.63 18.27 17.61
CA ARG A 332 6.25 17.34 16.53
C ARG A 332 6.70 15.90 16.87
N SER A 333 5.97 14.91 16.35
CA SER A 333 6.26 13.49 16.56
C SER A 333 6.26 13.08 18.04
N CYS A 334 5.41 13.71 18.86
CA CYS A 334 5.33 13.42 20.30
C CYS A 334 4.52 12.18 20.67
N PHE A 335 3.77 11.58 19.73
CA PHE A 335 3.00 10.37 19.98
C PHE A 335 3.90 9.26 20.54
N GLY A 336 3.50 8.70 21.69
CA GLY A 336 4.30 7.70 22.43
C GLY A 336 5.35 8.27 23.39
N ARG A 337 5.55 9.59 23.43
CA ARG A 337 6.46 10.28 24.37
C ARG A 337 5.70 11.03 25.48
N PRO A 338 6.33 11.38 26.63
CA PRO A 338 5.66 12.09 27.73
C PRO A 338 5.03 13.44 27.33
N GLU A 339 5.60 14.14 26.34
CA GLU A 339 5.08 15.41 25.82
C GLU A 339 3.71 15.26 25.17
N TRP A 340 3.37 14.07 24.65
CA TRP A 340 2.04 13.80 24.15
C TRP A 340 1.01 13.82 25.27
N GLU A 341 1.31 13.26 26.45
CA GLU A 341 0.37 13.21 27.56
C GLU A 341 0.04 14.62 28.09
N SER A 342 1.05 15.48 28.18
CA SER A 342 0.94 16.86 28.64
C SER A 342 0.51 17.86 27.55
N CYS A 343 0.31 17.43 26.30
CA CYS A 343 -0.13 18.28 25.20
C CYS A 343 -1.54 18.86 25.46
N GLN A 344 -1.60 20.18 25.66
CA GLN A 344 -2.86 20.93 25.85
C GLN A 344 -3.37 21.56 24.55
N ALA A 345 -2.45 21.95 23.66
CA ALA A 345 -2.76 22.53 22.35
C ALA A 345 -1.72 22.05 21.32
N PRO A 346 -2.14 21.61 20.12
CA PRO A 346 -1.24 21.04 19.13
C PRO A 346 -0.51 22.12 18.33
N LYS A 347 0.45 22.80 18.97
CA LYS A 347 1.28 23.85 18.33
C LYS A 347 1.96 23.37 17.05
N CYS A 348 2.28 22.08 16.95
CA CYS A 348 2.76 21.45 15.72
C CYS A 348 1.74 21.56 14.58
N MET A 349 0.47 21.20 14.80
CA MET A 349 -0.58 21.34 13.78
C MET A 349 -0.82 22.82 13.45
N SER A 350 -0.87 23.70 14.46
CA SER A 350 -1.06 25.14 14.27
C SER A 350 0.10 25.85 13.56
N SER A 351 1.24 25.18 13.38
CA SER A 351 2.39 25.71 12.61
C SER A 351 2.26 25.49 11.10
N ILE A 352 1.33 24.62 10.67
CA ILE A 352 1.04 24.39 9.25
C ILE A 352 0.18 25.54 8.74
N ARG A 353 0.74 26.39 7.88
CA ARG A 353 0.02 27.56 7.36
C ARG A 353 -0.95 27.16 6.22
N PRO A 354 -2.16 27.73 6.13
CA PRO A 354 -3.13 27.42 5.08
C PRO A 354 -2.55 27.59 3.67
N GLU A 355 -1.73 28.61 3.46
CA GLU A 355 -1.11 28.90 2.16
C GLU A 355 -0.20 27.76 1.71
N LYS A 356 0.43 27.05 2.67
CA LYS A 356 1.24 25.86 2.38
C LYS A 356 0.40 24.65 2.04
N VAL A 357 -0.78 24.52 2.62
CA VAL A 357 -1.74 23.47 2.24
C VAL A 357 -2.23 23.71 0.81
N VAL A 358 -2.61 24.95 0.48
CA VAL A 358 -3.00 25.36 -0.89
C VAL A 358 -1.86 25.09 -1.87
N GLU A 359 -0.63 25.56 -1.58
CA GLU A 359 0.53 25.35 -2.46
C GLU A 359 0.82 23.87 -2.73
N ALA A 360 0.84 23.04 -1.67
CA ALA A 360 1.12 21.62 -1.80
C ALA A 360 0.02 20.89 -2.57
N LEU A 361 -1.25 21.19 -2.27
CA LEU A 361 -2.38 20.58 -2.95
C LEU A 361 -2.44 20.99 -4.42
N SER A 362 -2.22 22.27 -4.74
CA SER A 362 -2.10 22.75 -6.12
C SER A 362 -0.95 22.08 -6.87
N ARG A 363 0.18 21.80 -6.19
CA ARG A 363 1.27 21.03 -6.79
C ARG A 363 0.89 19.58 -7.09
N ILE A 364 0.13 18.93 -6.20
CA ILE A 364 -0.40 17.58 -6.45
C ILE A 364 -1.35 17.60 -7.65
N LEU A 365 -2.26 18.58 -7.71
CA LEU A 365 -3.19 18.73 -8.83
C LEU A 365 -2.49 19.06 -10.15
N TRP A 366 -1.47 19.93 -10.12
CA TRP A 366 -0.63 20.21 -11.29
C TRP A 366 0.14 18.98 -11.77
N ARG A 367 0.46 18.05 -10.86
CA ARG A 367 1.04 16.75 -11.17
C ARG A 367 0.00 15.72 -11.62
N ARG A 368 -1.30 16.03 -11.67
CA ARG A 368 -2.29 15.07 -12.17
C ARG A 368 -2.07 14.80 -13.65
N GLY A 369 -2.16 13.51 -13.99
CA GLY A 369 -1.65 12.98 -15.25
C GLY A 369 -0.14 12.76 -15.28
N ARG A 370 0.57 12.92 -14.14
CA ARG A 370 1.98 12.59 -13.99
C ARG A 370 2.16 11.53 -12.89
N PRO A 371 3.12 10.61 -13.05
CA PRO A 371 3.26 9.44 -12.19
C PRO A 371 3.81 9.77 -10.81
N LEU A 372 3.69 8.78 -9.90
CA LEU A 372 4.35 8.73 -8.59
C LEU A 372 5.76 9.33 -8.67
N GLU A 373 6.18 10.11 -7.66
CA GLU A 373 7.53 10.67 -7.64
C GLU A 373 8.56 9.56 -7.89
N ALA A 374 9.43 9.79 -8.88
CA ALA A 374 10.27 8.76 -9.46
C ALA A 374 11.08 8.01 -8.40
N GLU A 375 11.45 8.63 -7.28
CA GLU A 375 12.20 7.97 -6.19
C GLU A 375 11.37 6.92 -5.43
N THR A 376 10.17 7.26 -4.96
CA THR A 376 9.29 6.32 -4.25
C THR A 376 8.79 5.20 -5.16
N ALA A 377 8.55 5.53 -6.41
CA ALA A 377 8.14 4.56 -7.42
C ALA A 377 9.30 3.64 -7.83
N ARG A 378 10.53 4.18 -7.91
CA ARG A 378 11.78 3.40 -8.03
C ARG A 378 12.00 2.49 -6.83
N GLU A 379 11.71 2.92 -5.60
CA GLU A 379 11.81 2.06 -4.41
C GLU A 379 10.80 0.90 -4.46
N GLN A 380 9.57 1.15 -4.91
CA GLN A 380 8.55 0.10 -5.10
C GLN A 380 8.91 -0.85 -6.24
N MET A 381 9.42 -0.32 -7.36
CA MET A 381 9.93 -1.08 -8.50
C MET A 381 11.12 -1.94 -8.09
N ARG A 382 12.13 -1.37 -7.43
CA ARG A 382 13.30 -2.10 -6.92
C ARG A 382 12.87 -3.15 -5.91
N GLY A 383 11.93 -2.84 -5.03
CA GLY A 383 11.31 -3.80 -4.10
C GLY A 383 10.69 -4.99 -4.85
N ARG A 384 9.90 -4.74 -5.91
CA ARG A 384 9.36 -5.81 -6.77
C ARG A 384 10.43 -6.57 -7.52
N TRP A 385 11.43 -5.89 -8.04
CA TRP A 385 12.55 -6.54 -8.73
C TRP A 385 13.28 -7.50 -7.80
N TYR A 386 13.56 -7.09 -6.55
CA TYR A 386 14.14 -7.96 -5.52
C TYR A 386 13.21 -9.13 -5.13
N GLN A 387 11.88 -8.91 -5.05
CA GLN A 387 10.91 -10.02 -4.85
C GLN A 387 10.93 -11.01 -6.01
N THR A 388 11.05 -10.51 -7.24
CA THR A 388 11.07 -11.32 -8.46
C THR A 388 12.35 -12.14 -8.53
N MET A 389 13.48 -11.58 -8.08
CA MET A 389 14.74 -12.30 -7.88
C MET A 389 14.64 -13.40 -6.82
N ALA A 390 13.97 -13.13 -5.70
CA ALA A 390 13.82 -14.09 -4.59
C ALA A 390 12.82 -15.22 -4.89
N ALA A 391 11.86 -15.01 -5.80
CA ALA A 391 10.73 -15.92 -6.02
C ALA A 391 10.83 -16.76 -7.31
N ASP A 392 12.03 -17.24 -7.67
CA ASP A 392 12.34 -18.06 -8.86
C ASP A 392 11.95 -17.45 -10.23
N ARG A 393 11.47 -16.20 -10.25
CA ARG A 393 11.11 -15.47 -11.48
C ARG A 393 12.30 -14.82 -12.17
N GLN A 394 13.35 -14.45 -11.41
CA GLN A 394 14.67 -14.00 -11.89
C GLN A 394 14.58 -13.14 -13.16
N PRO A 395 14.13 -11.87 -13.06
CA PRO A 395 14.00 -10.99 -14.20
C PRO A 395 15.39 -10.81 -14.86
N SER A 396 15.43 -10.83 -16.19
CA SER A 396 16.69 -10.68 -16.93
C SER A 396 17.15 -9.22 -16.99
N GLN A 397 16.21 -8.28 -16.81
CA GLN A 397 16.42 -6.84 -16.87
C GLN A 397 17.11 -6.32 -15.59
N TRP A 398 18.01 -5.36 -15.74
CA TRP A 398 18.77 -4.82 -14.61
C TRP A 398 18.00 -3.69 -13.91
N PRO A 399 18.13 -3.50 -12.58
CA PRO A 399 17.38 -2.46 -11.87
C PRO A 399 17.60 -1.05 -12.45
N GLN A 400 18.82 -0.76 -12.91
CA GLN A 400 19.19 0.55 -13.46
C GLN A 400 18.47 0.85 -14.78
N GLU A 401 18.21 -0.19 -15.58
CA GLU A 401 17.46 -0.09 -16.84
C GLU A 401 15.99 0.23 -16.55
N LEU A 402 15.40 -0.49 -15.60
CA LEU A 402 14.01 -0.33 -15.18
C LEU A 402 13.78 1.01 -14.47
N ASP A 403 14.74 1.47 -13.66
CA ASP A 403 14.71 2.77 -12.99
C ASP A 403 14.60 3.94 -13.99
N ALA A 404 15.32 3.83 -15.11
CA ALA A 404 15.37 4.88 -16.12
C ALA A 404 14.13 4.87 -17.05
N LEU A 405 13.54 3.69 -17.28
CA LEU A 405 12.28 3.52 -18.00
C LEU A 405 11.07 3.98 -17.20
N TRP A 406 11.07 3.76 -15.89
CA TRP A 406 9.90 3.91 -15.01
C TRP A 406 9.15 5.23 -15.20
N SER A 407 9.86 6.36 -15.16
CA SER A 407 9.24 7.70 -15.26
C SER A 407 8.43 7.89 -16.55
N GLN A 408 8.92 7.35 -17.67
CA GLN A 408 8.27 7.51 -18.98
C GLN A 408 7.07 6.60 -19.14
N VAL A 409 7.21 5.35 -18.68
CA VAL A 409 6.11 4.38 -18.68
C VAL A 409 4.97 4.89 -17.81
N ALA A 410 5.31 5.40 -16.63
CA ALA A 410 4.32 5.84 -15.67
C ALA A 410 3.61 7.15 -16.12
N GLU A 411 4.26 8.01 -16.92
CA GLU A 411 3.65 9.20 -17.55
C GLU A 411 2.48 8.88 -18.46
N ILE A 412 2.51 7.73 -19.12
CA ILE A 412 1.52 7.36 -20.12
C ILE A 412 0.20 6.94 -19.47
N GLN A 413 0.24 6.45 -18.23
CA GLN A 413 -0.92 5.86 -17.56
C GLN A 413 -1.60 4.81 -18.45
N ALA A 414 -0.79 3.92 -19.01
CA ALA A 414 -1.20 2.95 -20.02
C ALA A 414 -2.37 2.08 -19.55
N GLU A 415 -3.34 1.89 -20.44
CA GLU A 415 -4.51 1.04 -20.28
C GLU A 415 -4.35 -0.27 -21.06
N HIS A 416 -3.66 -0.26 -22.20
CA HIS A 416 -3.36 -1.44 -23.01
C HIS A 416 -1.85 -1.54 -23.23
N VAL A 417 -1.23 -2.58 -22.67
CA VAL A 417 0.22 -2.81 -22.70
C VAL A 417 0.51 -4.17 -23.29
N MET A 418 1.46 -4.23 -24.24
CA MET A 418 1.94 -5.49 -24.79
C MET A 418 3.44 -5.68 -24.58
N GLU A 419 3.84 -6.87 -24.16
CA GLU A 419 5.23 -7.35 -24.12
C GLU A 419 5.41 -8.52 -25.09
N LEU A 420 6.33 -8.36 -26.04
CA LEU A 420 6.84 -9.45 -26.88
C LEU A 420 8.13 -10.00 -26.23
N GLY A 421 8.22 -11.31 -26.07
CA GLY A 421 9.37 -11.97 -25.43
C GLY A 421 9.25 -12.02 -23.90
N VAL A 422 8.07 -12.36 -23.39
CA VAL A 422 7.75 -12.38 -21.95
C VAL A 422 8.73 -13.24 -21.13
N LYS A 423 9.10 -14.41 -21.65
CA LYS A 423 10.01 -15.42 -21.09
C LYS A 423 9.66 -15.91 -19.68
N ARG A 424 9.98 -15.11 -18.66
CA ARG A 424 9.66 -15.37 -17.23
C ARG A 424 8.64 -14.38 -16.66
N GLY A 425 8.23 -13.36 -17.42
CA GLY A 425 7.29 -12.33 -17.01
C GLY A 425 7.91 -11.20 -16.18
N GLY A 426 9.23 -11.07 -16.21
CA GLY A 426 9.98 -10.20 -15.30
C GLY A 426 9.66 -8.72 -15.50
N TRP A 427 9.71 -8.25 -16.75
CA TRP A 427 9.47 -6.84 -17.06
C TRP A 427 8.02 -6.45 -16.79
N MET A 428 7.04 -7.17 -17.35
CA MET A 428 5.62 -6.87 -17.15
C MET A 428 5.23 -6.89 -15.66
N TYR A 429 5.71 -7.86 -14.88
CA TYR A 429 5.41 -7.91 -13.44
C TYR A 429 5.99 -6.72 -12.66
N VAL A 430 7.21 -6.32 -13.00
CA VAL A 430 7.91 -5.23 -12.32
C VAL A 430 7.31 -3.87 -12.72
N MET A 431 6.93 -3.71 -13.99
CA MET A 431 6.37 -2.47 -14.53
C MET A 431 4.87 -2.28 -14.26
N ALA A 432 4.13 -3.35 -13.96
CA ALA A 432 2.68 -3.31 -13.71
C ALA A 432 2.18 -2.13 -12.84
N PRO A 433 2.83 -1.73 -11.74
CA PRO A 433 2.34 -0.64 -10.89
C PRO A 433 2.48 0.76 -11.51
N ALA A 434 3.23 0.89 -12.60
CA ALA A 434 3.31 2.13 -13.38
C ALA A 434 2.10 2.34 -14.29
N PHE A 435 1.34 1.28 -14.59
CA PHE A 435 0.19 1.33 -15.47
C PHE A 435 -1.09 1.76 -14.76
N ARG A 436 -2.15 2.00 -15.54
CA ARG A 436 -3.47 2.32 -15.02
C ARG A 436 -4.04 1.13 -14.23
N PRO A 437 -4.76 1.35 -13.11
CA PRO A 437 -5.50 0.27 -12.46
C PRO A 437 -6.49 -0.37 -13.43
N GLY A 438 -6.54 -1.70 -13.48
CA GLY A 438 -7.39 -2.40 -14.44
C GLY A 438 -6.81 -2.50 -15.86
N ALA A 439 -5.57 -2.04 -16.09
CA ALA A 439 -4.94 -2.15 -17.41
C ALA A 439 -4.92 -3.59 -17.91
N HIS A 440 -5.08 -3.72 -19.22
CA HIS A 440 -4.99 -4.97 -19.96
C HIS A 440 -3.55 -5.20 -20.39
N LEU A 441 -2.98 -6.30 -19.91
CA LEU A 441 -1.60 -6.70 -20.13
C LEU A 441 -1.57 -7.92 -21.04
N ILE A 442 -1.01 -7.75 -22.23
CA ILE A 442 -0.87 -8.80 -23.24
C ILE A 442 0.60 -9.23 -23.28
N GLY A 443 0.85 -10.51 -23.05
CA GLY A 443 2.18 -11.10 -23.18
C GLY A 443 2.21 -12.11 -24.32
N VAL A 444 3.18 -11.99 -25.23
CA VAL A 444 3.38 -12.95 -26.32
C VAL A 444 4.76 -13.59 -26.19
N ASP A 445 4.82 -14.91 -26.24
CA ASP A 445 6.08 -15.65 -26.19
C ASP A 445 5.98 -17.00 -26.92
N LEU A 446 7.09 -17.52 -27.43
CA LEU A 446 7.18 -18.83 -28.06
C LEU A 446 6.83 -19.98 -27.09
N GLU A 447 7.19 -19.86 -25.80
CA GLU A 447 6.88 -20.87 -24.78
C GLU A 447 6.50 -20.21 -23.45
N LEU A 448 5.22 -20.30 -23.08
CA LEU A 448 4.71 -19.73 -21.82
C LEU A 448 4.85 -20.67 -20.63
N ARG A 449 5.45 -21.86 -20.81
CA ARG A 449 5.59 -22.88 -19.76
C ARG A 449 6.27 -22.35 -18.49
N THR A 450 7.30 -21.51 -18.64
CA THR A 450 8.00 -20.84 -17.53
C THR A 450 7.14 -19.76 -16.88
N VAL A 451 6.35 -19.02 -17.65
CA VAL A 451 5.43 -17.99 -17.17
C VAL A 451 4.29 -18.63 -16.35
N GLY A 452 3.76 -19.76 -16.82
CA GLY A 452 2.74 -20.56 -16.15
C GLY A 452 3.22 -21.15 -14.82
N ARG A 453 4.45 -21.72 -14.77
CA ARG A 453 5.07 -22.19 -13.51
C ARG A 453 5.28 -21.06 -12.49
N ASN A 454 5.56 -19.86 -12.98
CA ASN A 454 5.78 -18.68 -12.14
C ASN A 454 4.49 -17.97 -11.72
N GLY A 455 3.32 -18.43 -12.18
CA GLY A 455 2.03 -17.86 -11.81
C GLY A 455 1.89 -16.37 -12.13
N LEU A 456 2.54 -15.87 -13.19
CA LEU A 456 2.54 -14.44 -13.56
C LEU A 456 1.12 -13.89 -13.69
N LYS A 457 0.29 -14.58 -14.49
CA LYS A 457 -1.11 -14.23 -14.72
C LYS A 457 -1.87 -14.12 -13.41
N GLY A 458 -1.75 -15.12 -12.53
CA GLY A 458 -2.38 -15.09 -11.21
C GLY A 458 -1.89 -13.92 -10.34
N ALA A 459 -0.59 -13.67 -10.31
CA ALA A 459 0.00 -12.59 -9.52
C ALA A 459 -0.51 -11.20 -9.96
N LEU A 460 -0.49 -10.93 -11.26
CA LEU A 460 -1.01 -9.68 -11.83
C LEU A 460 -2.53 -9.55 -11.68
N GLN A 461 -3.28 -10.64 -11.88
CA GLN A 461 -4.73 -10.64 -11.65
C GLN A 461 -5.10 -10.38 -10.19
N THR A 462 -4.30 -10.83 -9.21
CA THR A 462 -4.52 -10.46 -7.80
C THR A 462 -4.29 -8.99 -7.50
N GLU A 463 -3.61 -8.27 -8.40
CA GLU A 463 -3.40 -6.83 -8.33
C GLU A 463 -4.43 -6.04 -9.11
N GLY A 464 -5.39 -6.73 -9.75
CA GLY A 464 -6.51 -6.13 -10.45
C GLY A 464 -6.24 -5.82 -11.92
N PHE A 465 -5.23 -6.44 -12.54
CA PHE A 465 -4.97 -6.33 -13.98
C PHE A 465 -5.71 -7.40 -14.77
N GLU A 466 -6.12 -7.05 -15.99
CA GLU A 466 -6.54 -8.02 -17.00
C GLU A 466 -5.29 -8.55 -17.70
N VAL A 467 -5.19 -9.86 -17.91
CA VAL A 467 -3.95 -10.48 -18.39
C VAL A 467 -4.24 -11.58 -19.38
N ASP A 468 -3.75 -11.41 -20.60
CA ASP A 468 -3.71 -12.43 -21.64
C ASP A 468 -2.28 -12.80 -21.97
N LEU A 469 -2.02 -14.10 -21.98
CA LEU A 469 -0.73 -14.65 -22.36
C LEU A 469 -0.98 -15.54 -23.56
N ILE A 470 -0.34 -15.19 -24.68
CA ILE A 470 -0.49 -15.83 -25.98
C ILE A 470 0.81 -16.60 -26.26
N GLU A 471 0.70 -17.91 -26.45
CA GLU A 471 1.83 -18.77 -26.80
C GLU A 471 1.93 -18.90 -28.32
N GLY A 472 3.06 -18.53 -28.91
CA GLY A 472 3.28 -18.59 -30.35
C GLY A 472 4.38 -17.64 -30.83
N ASP A 473 4.83 -17.85 -32.07
CA ASP A 473 5.72 -16.93 -32.76
C ASP A 473 4.95 -15.65 -33.11
N CYS A 474 5.43 -14.51 -32.63
CA CYS A 474 4.74 -13.23 -32.76
C CYS A 474 4.60 -12.75 -34.23
N HIS A 475 5.25 -13.38 -35.20
CA HIS A 475 5.10 -13.08 -36.62
C HIS A 475 4.11 -13.99 -37.36
N THR A 476 3.60 -15.04 -36.70
CA THR A 476 2.63 -15.95 -37.32
C THR A 476 1.23 -15.31 -37.40
N PRO A 477 0.47 -15.54 -38.50
CA PRO A 477 -0.89 -15.03 -38.64
C PRO A 477 -1.79 -15.38 -37.45
N GLU A 478 -1.67 -16.61 -36.94
CA GLU A 478 -2.47 -17.11 -35.82
C GLU A 478 -2.21 -16.31 -34.53
N THR A 479 -0.94 -15.98 -34.25
CA THR A 479 -0.57 -15.20 -33.07
C THR A 479 -1.00 -13.75 -33.20
N VAL A 480 -0.85 -13.17 -34.40
CA VAL A 480 -1.33 -11.82 -34.71
C VAL A 480 -2.84 -11.73 -34.53
N GLU A 481 -3.60 -12.69 -35.06
CA GLU A 481 -5.06 -12.78 -34.86
C GLU A 481 -5.44 -12.90 -33.39
N ALA A 482 -4.71 -13.68 -32.60
CA ALA A 482 -4.94 -13.79 -31.16
C ALA A 482 -4.70 -12.45 -30.42
N VAL A 483 -3.67 -11.69 -30.81
CA VAL A 483 -3.41 -10.34 -30.26
C VAL A 483 -4.55 -9.38 -30.64
N HIS A 484 -5.00 -9.41 -31.89
CA HIS A 484 -6.15 -8.62 -32.33
C HIS A 484 -7.42 -8.94 -31.55
N ALA A 485 -7.68 -10.23 -31.31
CA ALA A 485 -8.82 -10.70 -30.53
C ALA A 485 -8.72 -10.24 -29.07
N ALA A 486 -7.54 -10.33 -28.45
CA ALA A 486 -7.30 -9.86 -27.09
C ALA A 486 -7.55 -8.35 -26.97
N LEU A 487 -7.05 -7.55 -27.91
CA LEU A 487 -7.27 -6.10 -27.90
C LEU A 487 -8.72 -5.70 -28.19
N ASN A 488 -9.51 -6.55 -28.86
CA ASN A 488 -10.90 -6.28 -29.20
C ASN A 488 -11.11 -4.88 -29.83
N GLY A 489 -10.20 -4.49 -30.72
CA GLY A 489 -10.22 -3.19 -31.40
C GLY A 489 -9.57 -2.02 -30.64
N ALA A 490 -9.16 -2.21 -29.38
CA ALA A 490 -8.35 -1.24 -28.64
C ALA A 490 -6.97 -1.06 -29.26
N LYS A 491 -6.34 0.10 -28.97
CA LYS A 491 -4.98 0.43 -29.40
C LYS A 491 -4.03 0.34 -28.21
N LEU A 492 -2.80 -0.09 -28.48
CA LEU A 492 -1.72 -0.18 -27.50
C LEU A 492 -1.21 1.20 -27.11
N ASP A 493 -1.15 1.45 -25.81
CA ASP A 493 -0.45 2.57 -25.21
C ASP A 493 1.06 2.34 -25.17
N ILE A 494 1.46 1.09 -24.91
CA ILE A 494 2.85 0.67 -24.82
C ILE A 494 3.05 -0.65 -25.55
N LEU A 495 4.05 -0.68 -26.43
CA LEU A 495 4.60 -1.87 -27.07
C LEU A 495 6.05 -2.06 -26.60
N HIS A 496 6.31 -3.11 -25.83
CA HIS A 496 7.64 -3.53 -25.42
C HIS A 496 8.10 -4.71 -26.27
N ILE A 497 9.21 -4.52 -27.01
CA ILE A 497 9.80 -5.52 -27.90
C ILE A 497 11.12 -5.99 -27.27
N ASP A 498 11.11 -7.22 -26.76
CA ASP A 498 12.24 -7.93 -26.11
C ASP A 498 12.32 -9.37 -26.66
N ASP A 499 12.23 -9.50 -28.00
CA ASP A 499 12.12 -10.78 -28.73
C ASP A 499 13.49 -11.51 -28.84
N ASP A 500 13.91 -11.99 -30.02
CA ASP A 500 15.17 -12.74 -30.19
C ASP A 500 16.45 -11.87 -30.16
N HIS A 501 16.29 -10.58 -29.83
CA HIS A 501 17.31 -9.55 -29.72
C HIS A 501 18.08 -9.23 -31.01
N ARG A 502 17.65 -9.69 -32.19
CA ARG A 502 18.26 -9.24 -33.45
C ARG A 502 17.54 -7.99 -33.96
N LEU A 503 18.30 -7.07 -34.56
CA LEU A 503 17.76 -5.79 -35.00
C LEU A 503 16.72 -5.95 -36.12
N ASP A 504 16.99 -6.85 -37.06
CA ASP A 504 16.10 -7.13 -38.20
C ASP A 504 14.73 -7.66 -37.73
N THR A 505 14.74 -8.66 -36.86
CA THR A 505 13.52 -9.27 -36.28
C THR A 505 12.77 -8.31 -35.35
N CYS A 506 13.47 -7.52 -34.53
CA CYS A 506 12.83 -6.50 -33.70
C CYS A 506 12.11 -5.44 -34.56
N LEU A 507 12.68 -5.08 -35.72
CA LEU A 507 12.04 -4.16 -36.66
C LEU A 507 10.86 -4.83 -37.39
N ASP A 508 10.91 -6.13 -37.67
CA ASP A 508 9.79 -6.89 -38.22
C ASP A 508 8.63 -7.02 -37.22
N SER A 509 8.94 -7.24 -35.93
CA SER A 509 7.96 -7.15 -34.84
C SER A 509 7.31 -5.77 -34.78
N TRP A 510 8.12 -4.70 -34.86
CA TRP A 510 7.59 -3.34 -34.94
C TRP A 510 6.65 -3.17 -36.15
N ARG A 511 7.06 -3.57 -37.36
CA ARG A 511 6.24 -3.45 -38.57
C ARG A 511 4.92 -4.19 -38.47
N THR A 512 4.94 -5.35 -37.81
CA THR A 512 3.76 -6.20 -37.59
C THR A 512 2.75 -5.51 -36.67
N TYR A 513 3.23 -4.94 -35.56
CA TYR A 513 2.36 -4.42 -34.50
C TYR A 513 2.18 -2.89 -34.50
N LYS A 514 2.94 -2.13 -35.30
CA LYS A 514 2.79 -0.67 -35.42
C LYS A 514 1.36 -0.22 -35.68
N PRO A 515 0.53 -0.91 -36.50
CA PRO A 515 -0.84 -0.45 -36.74
C PRO A 515 -1.72 -0.53 -35.50
N LEU A 516 -1.30 -1.27 -34.46
CA LEU A 516 -2.01 -1.42 -33.20
C LEU A 516 -1.63 -0.36 -32.16
N VAL A 517 -0.52 0.36 -32.35
CA VAL A 517 -0.08 1.41 -31.41
C VAL A 517 -0.87 2.69 -31.69
N ARG A 518 -1.38 3.35 -30.63
CA ARG A 518 -2.07 4.64 -30.81
C ARG A 518 -1.08 5.78 -31.04
N SER A 519 -1.57 6.89 -31.58
CA SER A 519 -0.87 8.16 -31.56
C SER A 519 -0.49 8.55 -30.12
N GLY A 520 0.75 8.99 -29.92
CA GLY A 520 1.37 9.26 -28.62
C GLY A 520 1.67 7.99 -27.80
N GLY A 521 1.63 6.81 -28.42
CA GLY A 521 2.00 5.53 -27.82
C GLY A 521 3.52 5.36 -27.74
N LEU A 522 3.97 4.54 -26.79
CA LEU A 522 5.39 4.30 -26.55
C LEU A 522 5.81 2.94 -27.11
N VAL A 523 6.90 2.97 -27.85
CA VAL A 523 7.60 1.78 -28.33
C VAL A 523 8.92 1.69 -27.57
N ILE A 524 9.14 0.55 -26.94
CA ILE A 524 10.36 0.25 -26.19
C ILE A 524 11.04 -0.91 -26.91
N LEU A 525 12.24 -0.66 -27.44
CA LEU A 525 13.10 -1.68 -28.02
C LEU A 525 14.18 -2.03 -27.00
N HIS A 526 14.18 -3.29 -26.55
CA HIS A 526 15.13 -3.80 -25.55
C HIS A 526 16.21 -4.67 -26.21
N ASP A 527 17.45 -4.50 -25.76
CA ASP A 527 18.63 -5.31 -26.09
C ASP A 527 18.84 -5.70 -27.58
N ALA A 528 18.43 -4.90 -28.58
CA ALA A 528 18.62 -5.23 -30.01
C ALA A 528 20.09 -5.19 -30.49
N PHE A 529 20.53 -6.20 -31.27
CA PHE A 529 21.89 -6.40 -31.81
C PHE A 529 21.90 -6.56 -33.35
N LYS A 530 22.95 -6.09 -34.04
CA LYS A 530 23.00 -6.04 -35.52
C LYS A 530 22.90 -7.40 -36.23
N THR A 531 23.56 -8.43 -35.72
CA THR A 531 23.77 -9.69 -36.47
C THR A 531 23.96 -10.91 -35.57
N SER A 532 24.38 -10.73 -34.31
CA SER A 532 24.52 -11.80 -33.31
C SER A 532 24.69 -11.24 -31.88
N ALA A 533 24.38 -12.04 -30.85
CA ALA A 533 24.58 -11.68 -29.43
C ALA A 533 26.05 -11.37 -29.05
N SER A 534 27.00 -11.63 -29.95
CA SER A 534 28.42 -11.28 -29.83
C SER A 534 28.73 -9.81 -30.17
N ASP A 535 27.91 -9.13 -30.97
CA ASP A 535 28.14 -7.74 -31.38
C ASP A 535 27.54 -6.73 -30.39
N LYS A 536 28.15 -6.68 -29.19
CA LYS A 536 27.68 -5.85 -28.04
C LYS A 536 28.07 -4.35 -28.14
N LYS A 537 28.20 -3.78 -29.33
CA LYS A 537 28.52 -2.35 -29.50
C LYS A 537 27.22 -1.56 -29.74
N GLY A 538 27.05 -0.44 -29.04
CA GLY A 538 25.82 0.36 -28.97
C GLY A 538 25.33 1.03 -30.27
N ASP A 539 25.78 0.59 -31.44
CA ASP A 539 25.38 1.14 -32.75
C ASP A 539 24.02 0.59 -33.22
N ALA A 540 23.64 -0.62 -32.82
CA ALA A 540 22.38 -1.27 -33.24
C ALA A 540 21.12 -0.50 -32.81
N VAL A 541 21.15 0.08 -31.60
CA VAL A 541 20.02 0.83 -31.04
C VAL A 541 19.80 2.16 -31.76
N LYS A 542 20.90 2.84 -32.11
CA LYS A 542 20.84 4.08 -32.90
C LYS A 542 20.30 3.78 -34.31
N GLU A 543 20.77 2.70 -34.93
CA GLU A 543 20.27 2.24 -36.22
C GLU A 543 18.80 1.84 -36.16
N ALA A 544 18.34 1.21 -35.07
CA ALA A 544 16.93 0.93 -34.86
C ALA A 544 16.09 2.22 -34.87
N ILE A 545 16.54 3.24 -34.12
CA ILE A 545 15.86 4.53 -34.05
C ILE A 545 15.86 5.24 -35.40
N ASP A 546 16.98 5.24 -36.12
CA ASP A 546 17.06 5.87 -37.43
C ASP A 546 16.19 5.11 -38.45
N ALA A 547 16.17 3.77 -38.42
CA ALA A 547 15.25 2.97 -39.20
C ALA A 547 13.77 3.26 -38.90
N LEU A 548 13.41 3.48 -37.62
CA LEU A 548 12.06 3.87 -37.23
C LEU A 548 11.67 5.26 -37.76
N LYS A 549 12.61 6.21 -37.83
CA LYS A 549 12.37 7.56 -38.38
C LYS A 549 12.21 7.55 -39.89
N ASP A 550 12.93 6.67 -40.57
CA ASP A 550 12.92 6.57 -42.03
C ASP A 550 11.74 5.72 -42.55
N GLU A 551 10.97 5.09 -41.66
CA GLU A 551 9.85 4.24 -42.04
C GLU A 551 8.59 5.04 -42.43
N GLU A 552 8.06 4.75 -43.62
CA GLU A 552 6.89 5.42 -44.16
C GLU A 552 5.67 5.26 -43.23
N GLY A 553 5.01 6.39 -42.96
CA GLY A 553 3.85 6.47 -42.06
C GLY A 553 4.19 6.52 -40.56
N THR A 554 5.47 6.46 -40.18
CA THR A 554 5.92 6.57 -38.79
C THR A 554 6.48 7.96 -38.52
N LYS A 555 5.96 8.66 -37.51
CA LYS A 555 6.57 9.91 -37.02
C LYS A 555 7.00 9.75 -35.58
N VAL A 556 8.32 9.78 -35.34
CA VAL A 556 8.86 9.76 -33.97
C VAL A 556 8.77 11.16 -33.35
N LEU A 557 7.96 11.33 -32.32
CA LEU A 557 7.76 12.60 -31.59
C LEU A 557 8.91 12.90 -30.64
N ARG A 558 9.29 11.91 -29.83
CA ARG A 558 10.44 11.97 -28.92
C ARG A 558 11.15 10.61 -28.92
N TRP A 559 12.45 10.61 -28.68
CA TRP A 559 13.16 9.38 -28.39
C TRP A 559 14.23 9.59 -27.33
N ARG A 560 14.60 8.50 -26.65
CA ARG A 560 15.68 8.49 -25.66
C ARG A 560 16.41 7.16 -25.71
N TRP A 561 17.73 7.23 -25.54
CA TRP A 561 18.55 6.06 -25.28
C TRP A 561 18.97 6.01 -23.81
N ILE A 562 18.86 4.82 -23.22
CA ILE A 562 19.29 4.54 -21.85
C ILE A 562 20.50 3.61 -21.92
N HIS A 563 21.65 4.12 -21.45
CA HIS A 563 22.87 3.32 -21.34
C HIS A 563 22.78 2.33 -20.18
N ARG A 564 23.11 1.07 -20.46
CA ARG A 564 23.47 0.11 -19.41
C ARG A 564 24.90 0.35 -18.98
N MET A 565 25.11 0.59 -17.69
CA MET A 565 26.44 0.66 -17.08
C MET A 565 26.76 -0.69 -16.45
N ARG A 566 27.82 -1.36 -16.91
CA ARG A 566 28.33 -2.57 -16.27
C ARG A 566 29.06 -2.21 -14.96
N ASN A 567 29.17 -3.17 -14.04
CA ASN A 567 29.87 -2.98 -12.75
C ASN A 567 31.33 -2.53 -12.87
N ASN A 568 31.96 -2.73 -14.03
CA ASN A 568 33.32 -2.30 -14.34
C ASN A 568 33.38 -0.90 -15.02
N GLY A 569 32.26 -0.17 -15.07
CA GLY A 569 32.18 1.16 -15.69
C GLY A 569 32.07 1.17 -17.22
N SER A 570 32.04 0.01 -17.88
CA SER A 570 31.87 -0.07 -19.35
C SER A 570 30.40 -0.04 -19.79
N ALA A 571 30.12 0.51 -20.97
CA ALA A 571 28.79 0.50 -21.56
C ALA A 571 28.37 -0.92 -22.00
N GLY A 572 27.18 -1.35 -21.60
CA GLY A 572 26.49 -2.55 -22.08
C GLY A 572 25.42 -2.22 -23.14
N PRO A 573 24.72 -3.24 -23.67
CA PRO A 573 23.56 -3.00 -24.53
C PRO A 573 22.50 -2.19 -23.78
N GLY A 574 21.80 -1.31 -24.49
CA GLY A 574 20.92 -0.30 -23.89
C GLY A 574 19.53 -0.33 -24.48
N ILE A 575 18.63 0.47 -23.89
CA ILE A 575 17.21 0.50 -24.26
C ILE A 575 16.93 1.73 -25.12
N ALA A 576 16.29 1.53 -26.27
CA ALA A 576 15.69 2.62 -27.05
C ALA A 576 14.22 2.79 -26.67
N ILE A 577 13.82 4.04 -26.52
CA ILE A 577 12.44 4.42 -26.28
C ILE A 577 12.05 5.43 -27.35
N ALA A 578 10.94 5.19 -28.05
CA ALA A 578 10.38 6.09 -29.04
C ALA A 578 8.89 6.34 -28.75
N GLU A 579 8.49 7.60 -28.73
CA GLU A 579 7.08 8.01 -28.72
C GLU A 579 6.67 8.29 -30.17
N ILE A 580 5.59 7.66 -30.63
CA ILE A 580 5.17 7.68 -32.03
C ILE A 580 3.91 8.56 -32.20
N ALA A 581 3.83 9.33 -33.28
CA ALA A 581 2.70 10.19 -33.66
C ALA A 581 1.67 9.47 -34.51
#